data_AF-A0A8I0GAK5-F1
#
_entry.id   AF-A0A8I0GAK5-F1
#
_cell.length_a   1.000
_cell.length_b   1.000
_cell.length_c   1.000
_cell.angle_alpha   90.00
_cell.angle_beta   90.00
_cell.angle_gamma   90.00
#
_symmetry.space_group_name_H-M   'P 1'
#
loop_
_entity.id
_entity.type
_entity.pdbx_description
1 polymer ?
#
loop_
_entity_poly.entity_id
_entity_poly.type
_entity_poly.pdbx_seq_one_letter_code
_entity_poly.pdbx_strand_id
1 'polypeptide(L)'
;MSKELPEHSSSLVKLADGTVKQRNMLTGTEVWTVPGRGHRPLAMPPAVETPIDPAQRDCACAFCPTRYLETPPEKSRLVLENGQWRELQGLRASALTETTAAFRRVPNLFEIVSFDYWTRNHDVEPSPEQHRRMAEYLSEPAGYDHVLRVVRARLAAYGASEAEVAELDEETLLRHATGFFAGGHDLIIGRRHYTDQAETTSQLASSGTLTPDEHAAYTRFTARSMRDLYDLSPHVRYVAAFQNWLKPAGASFDHLHKQLVAIDEYPVATIAELDRLYDHPDSYEAILKLCATRGLLLAQNDAAVAMVGVGHRYPTIAVWPLGDPVNPWDAPDALVRGVSDLLHAVHAATGADVATNEEWYHRPRSVHRPMRWRVLLKWRISTLAGFEGGTRIYLNTLDPWAIRDRVLPRLNLLRESGAIAPMRIGAECKVSPSDLAGQIG
;
A
#
# COMPACT_ATOMS: atom_id res chain seq x y z
N MET A 1 -46.13 -1.04 6.77
CA MET A 1 -45.09 -0.25 7.44
C MET A 1 -44.07 -1.21 8.02
N SER A 2 -43.05 -1.54 7.23
CA SER A 2 -41.91 -2.33 7.67
C SER A 2 -41.15 -1.54 8.72
N LYS A 3 -41.00 -2.09 9.93
CA LYS A 3 -40.07 -1.58 10.94
C LYS A 3 -38.70 -1.42 10.28
N GLU A 4 -38.22 -0.19 10.16
CA GLU A 4 -36.83 0.06 9.78
C GLU A 4 -35.96 -0.69 10.80
N LEU A 5 -35.27 -1.73 10.31
CA LEU A 5 -34.22 -2.36 11.08
C LEU A 5 -33.14 -1.29 11.32
N PRO A 6 -32.56 -1.18 12.53
CA PRO A 6 -31.49 -0.24 12.80
C PRO A 6 -30.40 -0.39 11.73
N GLU A 7 -29.90 0.73 11.18
CA GLU A 7 -29.11 0.77 9.94
C GLU A 7 -27.93 -0.24 9.94
N HIS A 8 -27.32 -0.47 11.10
CA HIS A 8 -26.24 -1.46 11.31
C HIS A 8 -26.66 -2.92 11.12
N SER A 9 -27.91 -3.28 11.43
CA SER A 9 -28.48 -4.63 11.22
C SER A 9 -28.58 -5.01 9.74
N SER A 10 -28.53 -4.02 8.84
CA SER A 10 -28.68 -4.19 7.39
C SER A 10 -27.34 -4.30 6.64
N SER A 11 -26.22 -4.05 7.32
CA SER A 11 -24.89 -3.95 6.70
C SER A 11 -24.35 -5.26 6.15
N LEU A 12 -24.84 -6.41 6.63
CA LEU A 12 -24.52 -7.73 6.06
C LEU A 12 -25.71 -8.67 6.24
N VAL A 13 -26.38 -8.99 5.13
CA VAL A 13 -27.60 -9.81 5.10
C VAL A 13 -27.47 -10.91 4.06
N LYS A 14 -27.77 -12.15 4.43
CA LYS A 14 -27.95 -13.27 3.51
C LYS A 14 -29.43 -13.51 3.28
N LEU A 15 -29.86 -13.43 2.03
CA LEU A 15 -31.24 -13.61 1.61
C LEU A 15 -31.57 -15.09 1.38
N ALA A 16 -32.87 -15.40 1.25
CA ALA A 16 -33.37 -16.77 1.10
C ALA A 16 -32.90 -17.46 -0.19
N ASP A 17 -32.68 -16.68 -1.26
CA ASP A 17 -32.13 -17.17 -2.54
C ASP A 17 -30.62 -17.44 -2.46
N GLY A 18 -29.96 -17.09 -1.35
CA GLY A 18 -28.52 -17.20 -1.14
C GLY A 18 -27.74 -15.93 -1.46
N THR A 19 -28.38 -14.88 -1.99
CA THR A 19 -27.73 -13.59 -2.26
C THR A 19 -27.27 -12.94 -0.95
N VAL A 20 -26.00 -12.51 -0.91
CA VAL A 20 -25.45 -11.75 0.22
C VAL A 20 -25.36 -10.28 -0.15
N LYS A 21 -26.08 -9.43 0.57
CA LYS A 21 -26.03 -7.97 0.45
C LYS A 21 -25.17 -7.37 1.56
N GLN A 22 -24.31 -6.44 1.19
CA GLN A 22 -23.36 -5.79 2.07
C GLN A 22 -23.47 -4.28 1.90
N ARG A 23 -23.35 -3.52 2.98
CA ARG A 23 -23.22 -2.06 2.97
C ARG A 23 -22.10 -1.63 3.90
N ASN A 24 -21.11 -0.91 3.37
CA ASN A 24 -19.99 -0.44 4.17
C ASN A 24 -20.45 0.69 5.12
N MET A 25 -20.19 0.56 6.42
CA MET A 25 -20.64 1.55 7.40
C MET A 25 -19.80 2.84 7.38
N LEU A 26 -18.59 2.84 6.79
CA LEU A 26 -17.74 4.03 6.66
C LEU A 26 -17.96 4.76 5.34
N THR A 27 -18.25 4.05 4.24
CA THR A 27 -18.36 4.70 2.91
C THR A 27 -19.76 4.67 2.33
N GLY A 28 -20.65 3.86 2.89
CA GLY A 28 -21.98 3.61 2.31
C GLY A 28 -21.98 2.73 1.07
N THR A 29 -20.82 2.23 0.65
CA THR A 29 -20.68 1.40 -0.56
C THR A 29 -21.53 0.13 -0.45
N GLU A 30 -22.33 -0.14 -1.48
CA GLU A 30 -23.19 -1.32 -1.56
C GLU A 30 -22.57 -2.40 -2.44
N VAL A 31 -22.64 -3.65 -1.97
CA VAL A 31 -22.01 -4.79 -2.64
C VAL A 31 -22.88 -6.02 -2.51
N TRP A 32 -23.12 -6.71 -3.63
CA TRP A 32 -23.89 -7.95 -3.65
C TRP A 32 -23.01 -9.13 -4.11
N THR A 33 -23.20 -10.27 -3.47
CA THR A 33 -22.68 -11.56 -3.93
C THR A 33 -23.87 -12.43 -4.29
N VAL A 34 -24.00 -12.76 -5.57
CA VAL A 34 -25.14 -13.52 -6.11
C VAL A 34 -24.72 -14.97 -6.38
N PRO A 35 -25.52 -15.97 -5.97
CA PRO A 35 -25.25 -17.38 -6.24
C PRO A 35 -24.98 -17.65 -7.74
N GLY A 36 -24.13 -18.63 -8.03
CA GLY A 36 -23.79 -19.02 -9.40
C GLY A 36 -22.74 -18.14 -10.10
N ARG A 37 -22.34 -16.99 -9.53
CA ARG A 37 -21.23 -16.16 -10.05
C ARG A 37 -19.85 -16.51 -9.48
N GLY A 38 -19.74 -17.56 -8.68
CA GLY A 38 -18.62 -17.81 -7.75
C GLY A 38 -17.51 -18.79 -8.20
N HIS A 39 -17.30 -19.07 -9.49
CA HIS A 39 -16.39 -20.15 -9.92
C HIS A 39 -15.04 -19.72 -10.50
N ARG A 40 -14.62 -18.45 -10.37
CA ARG A 40 -13.33 -18.00 -10.91
C ARG A 40 -12.17 -18.29 -9.93
N PRO A 41 -11.05 -18.90 -10.38
CA PRO A 41 -9.83 -18.99 -9.58
C PRO A 41 -9.34 -17.61 -9.14
N LEU A 42 -8.73 -17.50 -7.95
CA LEU A 42 -8.15 -16.25 -7.44
C LEU A 42 -6.84 -15.91 -8.14
N ALA A 43 -6.00 -16.93 -8.25
CA ALA A 43 -4.76 -16.88 -8.97
C ALA A 43 -5.02 -17.10 -10.45
N MET A 44 -4.33 -16.31 -11.27
CA MET A 44 -4.13 -16.67 -12.65
C MET A 44 -2.73 -17.30 -12.72
N PRO A 45 -2.60 -18.59 -13.07
CA PRO A 45 -1.28 -19.18 -13.22
C PRO A 45 -0.47 -18.36 -14.25
N PRO A 46 0.86 -18.22 -14.04
CA PRO A 46 1.72 -17.54 -14.99
C PRO A 46 1.56 -18.17 -16.38
N ALA A 47 1.49 -17.33 -17.42
CA ALA A 47 1.27 -17.82 -18.77
C ALA A 47 2.43 -18.68 -19.29
N VAL A 48 3.64 -18.44 -18.79
CA VAL A 48 4.87 -19.19 -19.09
C VAL A 48 5.76 -19.14 -17.85
N GLU A 49 6.25 -20.30 -17.40
CA GLU A 49 7.31 -20.39 -16.40
C GLU A 49 8.63 -20.67 -17.10
N THR A 50 9.62 -19.80 -16.91
CA THR A 50 10.97 -20.01 -17.45
C THR A 50 11.97 -20.13 -16.30
N PRO A 51 13.01 -20.97 -16.42
CA PRO A 51 14.12 -20.96 -15.46
C PRO A 51 14.73 -19.57 -15.35
N ILE A 52 15.06 -19.14 -14.13
CA ILE A 52 15.78 -17.89 -13.91
C ILE A 52 17.24 -18.11 -14.31
N ASP A 53 17.75 -17.27 -15.22
CA ASP A 53 19.20 -17.16 -15.43
C ASP A 53 19.81 -16.54 -14.15
N PRO A 54 20.72 -17.24 -13.45
CA PRO A 54 21.37 -16.72 -12.25
C PRO A 54 22.03 -15.35 -12.46
N ALA A 55 22.54 -15.07 -13.66
CA ALA A 55 23.14 -13.78 -14.00
C ALA A 55 22.11 -12.63 -14.11
N GLN A 56 20.84 -12.96 -14.32
CA GLN A 56 19.75 -11.98 -14.51
C GLN A 56 18.90 -11.75 -13.26
N ARG A 57 19.16 -12.50 -12.18
CA ARG A 57 18.35 -12.48 -10.95
C ARG A 57 18.20 -11.08 -10.36
N ASP A 58 19.30 -10.35 -10.31
CA ASP A 58 19.36 -9.02 -9.68
C ASP A 58 19.33 -7.87 -10.71
N CYS A 59 18.93 -8.13 -11.96
CA CYS A 59 18.79 -7.12 -13.02
C CYS A 59 17.52 -7.25 -13.88
N ALA A 60 16.58 -8.12 -13.47
CA ALA A 60 15.32 -8.40 -14.18
C ALA A 60 14.48 -7.15 -14.53
N CYS A 61 14.53 -6.09 -13.70
CA CYS A 61 13.90 -4.81 -14.01
C CYS A 61 14.67 -3.63 -13.39
N ALA A 62 14.25 -2.41 -13.72
CA ALA A 62 14.87 -1.16 -13.26
C ALA A 62 14.93 -1.00 -11.72
N PHE A 63 14.09 -1.73 -10.97
CA PHE A 63 14.06 -1.69 -9.51
C PHE A 63 15.09 -2.63 -8.85
N CYS A 64 15.71 -3.52 -9.63
CA CYS A 64 16.61 -4.52 -9.09
C CYS A 64 17.96 -3.93 -8.63
N PRO A 65 18.68 -4.60 -7.70
CA PRO A 65 19.85 -4.05 -7.03
C PRO A 65 21.01 -3.60 -7.93
N THR A 66 21.20 -4.24 -9.09
CA THR A 66 22.28 -3.87 -10.02
C THR A 66 21.92 -2.71 -10.94
N ARG A 67 20.68 -2.21 -10.89
CA ARG A 67 20.11 -1.20 -11.80
C ARG A 67 19.67 0.07 -11.07
N TYR A 68 20.28 0.38 -9.92
CA TYR A 68 19.92 1.54 -9.08
C TYR A 68 19.94 2.90 -9.81
N LEU A 69 20.73 3.04 -10.87
CA LEU A 69 20.84 4.23 -11.71
C LEU A 69 19.78 4.32 -12.84
N GLU A 70 18.77 3.45 -12.80
CA GLU A 70 17.62 3.50 -13.72
C GLU A 70 16.35 4.06 -13.08
N THR A 71 16.39 4.28 -11.76
CA THR A 71 15.35 4.98 -11.00
C THR A 71 15.84 6.39 -10.65
N PRO A 72 14.96 7.38 -10.44
CA PRO A 72 15.37 8.70 -9.95
C PRO A 72 16.26 8.62 -8.68
N PRO A 73 17.14 9.62 -8.45
CA PRO A 73 18.01 9.65 -7.28
C PRO A 73 17.25 9.38 -5.98
N GLU A 74 17.68 8.36 -5.26
CA GLU A 74 17.00 7.92 -4.04
C GLU A 74 17.05 9.00 -2.95
N LYS A 75 15.92 9.18 -2.26
CA LYS A 75 15.80 10.06 -1.10
C LYS A 75 16.46 9.41 0.11
N SER A 76 16.17 8.13 0.33
CA SER A 76 16.73 7.35 1.42
C SER A 76 16.66 5.85 1.14
N ARG A 77 17.38 5.06 1.93
CA ARG A 77 17.31 3.60 1.92
C ARG A 77 17.40 3.02 3.33
N LEU A 78 16.84 1.84 3.50
CA LEU A 78 17.14 0.98 4.63
C LEU A 78 18.16 -0.07 4.24
N VAL A 79 19.17 -0.26 5.09
CA VAL A 79 20.16 -1.32 5.02
C VAL A 79 20.08 -2.17 6.29
N LEU A 80 20.39 -3.46 6.15
CA LEU A 80 20.50 -4.38 7.28
C LEU A 80 21.98 -4.75 7.44
N GLU A 81 22.63 -4.21 8.47
CA GLU A 81 24.05 -4.43 8.76
C GLU A 81 24.17 -5.07 10.14
N ASN A 82 24.85 -6.23 10.23
CA ASN A 82 25.03 -6.96 11.49
C ASN A 82 23.70 -7.22 12.26
N GLY A 83 22.61 -7.45 11.53
CA GLY A 83 21.27 -7.68 12.10
C GLY A 83 20.56 -6.41 12.59
N GLN A 84 21.11 -5.22 12.34
CA GLN A 84 20.50 -3.94 12.72
C GLN A 84 20.08 -3.14 11.49
N TRP A 85 18.87 -2.60 11.55
CA TRP A 85 18.33 -1.71 10.53
C TRP A 85 18.95 -0.33 10.67
N ARG A 86 19.56 0.18 9.60
CA ARG A 86 20.08 1.53 9.50
C ARG A 86 19.46 2.25 8.31
N GLU A 87 19.08 3.50 8.50
CA GLU A 87 18.57 4.35 7.43
C GLU A 87 19.69 5.27 6.93
N LEU A 88 19.88 5.31 5.61
CA LEU A 88 20.82 6.19 4.93
C LEU A 88 20.02 7.20 4.11
N GLN A 89 20.40 8.48 4.21
CA GLN A 89 19.71 9.60 3.58
C GLN A 89 20.59 10.22 2.50
N GLY A 90 19.98 10.61 1.38
CA GLY A 90 20.63 11.46 0.38
C GLY A 90 21.95 10.94 -0.19
N LEU A 91 22.08 9.61 -0.38
CA LEU A 91 23.33 9.03 -0.91
C LEU A 91 23.69 9.61 -2.28
N ARG A 92 24.99 9.82 -2.49
CA ARG A 92 25.56 10.20 -3.79
C ARG A 92 25.58 9.01 -4.74
N ALA A 93 25.67 9.29 -6.03
CA ALA A 93 25.65 8.25 -7.06
C ALA A 93 26.79 7.22 -6.88
N SER A 94 27.99 7.69 -6.54
CA SER A 94 29.18 6.86 -6.29
C SER A 94 29.00 5.89 -5.11
N ALA A 95 28.22 6.27 -4.09
CA ALA A 95 28.03 5.49 -2.87
C ALA A 95 26.89 4.45 -2.96
N LEU A 96 26.11 4.43 -4.06
CA LEU A 96 24.91 3.58 -4.17
C LEU A 96 25.22 2.08 -4.10
N THR A 97 26.42 1.66 -4.49
CA THR A 97 26.86 0.26 -4.52
C THR A 97 27.69 -0.15 -3.31
N GLU A 98 28.02 0.77 -2.41
CA GLU A 98 28.77 0.46 -1.18
C GLU A 98 27.95 -0.37 -0.18
N THR A 99 26.62 -0.27 -0.27
CA THR A 99 25.68 -1.03 0.56
C THR A 99 24.59 -1.65 -0.32
N THR A 100 24.02 -2.77 0.15
CA THR A 100 22.82 -3.34 -0.47
C THR A 100 21.57 -2.81 0.24
N ALA A 101 20.74 -2.07 -0.49
CA ALA A 101 19.48 -1.58 0.06
C ALA A 101 18.48 -2.73 0.21
N ALA A 102 17.93 -2.90 1.41
CA ALA A 102 16.78 -3.76 1.65
C ALA A 102 15.48 -3.13 1.15
N PHE A 103 15.35 -1.81 1.38
CA PHE A 103 14.27 -0.98 0.84
C PHE A 103 14.83 0.37 0.40
N ARG A 104 14.35 0.91 -0.72
CA ARG A 104 14.75 2.22 -1.24
C ARG A 104 13.54 3.13 -1.38
N ARG A 105 13.63 4.36 -0.89
CA ARG A 105 12.68 5.43 -1.18
C ARG A 105 13.22 6.26 -2.34
N VAL A 106 12.55 6.20 -3.48
CA VAL A 106 12.91 6.98 -4.67
C VAL A 106 11.73 7.83 -5.11
N PRO A 107 11.94 8.99 -5.75
CA PRO A 107 10.88 9.70 -6.44
C PRO A 107 10.28 8.82 -7.54
N ASN A 108 8.97 8.95 -7.77
CA ASN A 108 8.33 8.31 -8.90
C ASN A 108 8.72 9.06 -10.20
N LEU A 109 9.11 8.30 -11.22
CA LEU A 109 9.46 8.85 -12.53
C LEU A 109 8.25 9.50 -13.23
N PHE A 110 7.06 8.97 -12.99
CA PHE A 110 5.78 9.44 -13.54
C PHE A 110 4.88 9.91 -12.39
N GLU A 111 5.13 11.13 -11.93
CA GLU A 111 4.39 11.73 -10.81
C GLU A 111 2.88 11.83 -11.12
N ILE A 112 2.03 11.57 -10.13
CA ILE A 112 0.57 11.79 -10.25
C ILE A 112 0.28 13.28 -10.06
N VAL A 113 0.90 13.86 -9.02
CA VAL A 113 0.95 15.30 -8.77
C VAL A 113 2.42 15.70 -8.86
N SER A 114 2.79 16.36 -9.94
CA SER A 114 4.19 16.71 -10.23
C SER A 114 4.70 17.83 -9.32
N PHE A 115 6.02 17.96 -9.19
CA PHE A 115 6.58 19.14 -8.52
C PHE A 115 6.17 20.45 -9.20
N ASP A 116 6.08 20.48 -10.54
CA ASP A 116 5.62 21.66 -11.29
C ASP A 116 4.19 22.07 -10.90
N TYR A 117 3.31 21.11 -10.61
CA TYR A 117 1.98 21.39 -10.07
C TYR A 117 2.07 22.13 -8.73
N TRP A 118 2.93 21.65 -7.82
CA TRP A 118 3.10 22.28 -6.51
C TRP A 118 3.70 23.68 -6.61
N THR A 119 4.70 23.88 -7.47
CA THR A 119 5.31 25.20 -7.70
C THR A 119 4.31 26.17 -8.31
N ARG A 120 3.58 25.78 -9.35
CA ARG A 120 2.69 26.69 -10.09
C ARG A 120 1.40 27.04 -9.37
N ASN A 121 0.88 26.14 -8.52
CA ASN A 121 -0.43 26.33 -7.89
C ASN A 121 -0.34 26.68 -6.40
N HIS A 122 0.79 26.38 -5.74
CA HIS A 122 0.98 26.56 -4.29
C HIS A 122 2.32 27.22 -3.95
N ASP A 123 3.02 27.79 -4.93
CA ASP A 123 4.30 28.50 -4.78
C ASP A 123 5.36 27.69 -4.01
N VAL A 124 5.34 26.36 -4.17
CA VAL A 124 6.28 25.47 -3.50
C VAL A 124 7.65 25.56 -4.17
N GLU A 125 8.65 25.91 -3.35
CA GLU A 125 10.07 25.90 -3.72
C GLU A 125 10.82 24.78 -3.00
N PRO A 126 11.92 24.25 -3.58
CA PRO A 126 12.74 23.27 -2.89
C PRO A 126 13.34 23.86 -1.60
N SER A 127 13.36 23.06 -0.54
CA SER A 127 13.98 23.44 0.73
C SER A 127 15.51 23.60 0.59
N PRO A 128 16.18 24.33 1.51
CA PRO A 128 17.65 24.41 1.50
C PRO A 128 18.36 23.05 1.53
N GLU A 129 17.74 22.06 2.19
CA GLU A 129 18.26 20.69 2.23
C GLU A 129 18.10 19.99 0.88
N GLN A 130 16.95 20.15 0.21
CA GLN A 130 16.72 19.59 -1.11
C GLN A 130 17.64 20.21 -2.16
N HIS A 131 17.85 21.54 -2.12
CA HIS A 131 18.83 22.22 -2.96
C HIS A 131 20.25 21.70 -2.73
N ARG A 132 20.66 21.55 -1.46
CA ARG A 132 21.98 21.01 -1.12
C ARG A 132 22.15 19.59 -1.64
N ARG A 133 21.17 18.71 -1.40
CA ARG A 133 21.20 17.32 -1.89
C ARG A 133 21.30 17.26 -3.41
N MET A 134 20.53 18.09 -4.12
CA MET A 134 20.60 18.18 -5.57
C MET A 134 21.98 18.64 -6.04
N ALA A 135 22.52 19.72 -5.47
CA ALA A 135 23.84 20.25 -5.83
C ALA A 135 24.95 19.24 -5.56
N GLU A 136 24.96 18.58 -4.39
CA GLU A 136 25.94 17.55 -4.07
C GLU A 136 25.85 16.35 -5.01
N TYR A 137 24.64 15.89 -5.35
CA TYR A 137 24.45 14.77 -6.26
C TYR A 137 24.93 15.10 -7.69
N LEU A 138 24.62 16.30 -8.18
CA LEU A 138 25.01 16.76 -9.52
C LEU A 138 26.49 17.17 -9.61
N SER A 139 27.15 17.45 -8.48
CA SER A 139 28.58 17.77 -8.47
C SER A 139 29.47 16.58 -8.85
N GLU A 140 28.98 15.34 -8.74
CA GLU A 140 29.68 14.14 -9.17
C GLU A 140 29.37 13.82 -10.64
N PRO A 141 30.37 13.54 -11.50
CA PRO A 141 30.11 13.17 -12.90
C PRO A 141 29.11 12.03 -13.05
N ALA A 142 29.22 11.00 -12.21
CA ALA A 142 28.29 9.86 -12.20
C ALA A 142 26.85 10.27 -11.83
N GLY A 143 26.69 11.23 -10.92
CA GLY A 143 25.37 11.73 -10.52
C GLY A 143 24.74 12.64 -11.55
N TYR A 144 25.53 13.50 -12.19
CA TYR A 144 25.10 14.32 -13.32
C TYR A 144 24.62 13.44 -14.49
N ASP A 145 25.45 12.48 -14.93
CA ASP A 145 25.12 11.55 -16.02
C ASP A 145 23.88 10.71 -15.70
N HIS A 146 23.73 10.30 -14.45
CA HIS A 146 22.55 9.57 -13.99
C HIS A 146 21.27 10.42 -14.12
N VAL A 147 21.25 11.63 -13.55
CA VAL A 147 20.07 12.51 -13.62
C VAL A 147 19.72 12.83 -15.07
N LEU A 148 20.72 13.16 -15.89
CA LEU A 148 20.56 13.41 -17.31
C LEU A 148 19.87 12.24 -18.02
N ARG A 149 20.37 11.02 -17.82
CA ARG A 149 19.78 9.81 -18.41
C ARG A 149 18.34 9.59 -17.96
N VAL A 150 18.02 9.78 -16.68
CA VAL A 150 16.65 9.61 -16.16
C VAL A 150 15.69 10.68 -16.69
N VAL A 151 16.12 11.95 -16.77
CA VAL A 151 15.33 13.02 -17.40
C VAL A 151 15.02 12.69 -18.85
N ARG A 152 16.04 12.29 -19.63
CA ARG A 152 15.87 11.92 -21.04
C ARG A 152 14.91 10.74 -21.21
N ALA A 153 15.05 9.70 -20.39
CA ALA A 153 14.16 8.54 -20.41
C ALA A 153 12.70 8.93 -20.10
N ARG A 154 12.48 9.82 -19.13
CA ARG A 154 11.13 10.33 -18.81
C ARG A 154 10.52 11.09 -19.99
N LEU A 155 11.28 11.97 -20.62
CA LEU A 155 10.79 12.78 -21.75
C LEU A 155 10.47 11.92 -22.97
N ALA A 156 11.32 10.95 -23.29
CA ALA A 156 11.06 9.98 -24.34
C ALA A 156 9.78 9.18 -24.06
N ALA A 157 9.55 8.77 -22.81
CA ALA A 157 8.32 8.09 -22.41
C ALA A 157 7.06 8.98 -22.49
N TYR A 158 7.21 10.30 -22.42
CA TYR A 158 6.14 11.27 -22.71
C TYR A 158 5.99 11.62 -24.20
N GLY A 159 6.77 10.98 -25.07
CA GLY A 159 6.66 11.12 -26.53
C GLY A 159 7.55 12.21 -27.13
N ALA A 160 8.50 12.79 -26.38
CA ALA A 160 9.50 13.68 -26.96
C ALA A 160 10.43 12.91 -27.91
N SER A 161 10.74 13.51 -29.06
CA SER A 161 11.68 12.96 -30.04
C SER A 161 13.12 13.04 -29.56
N GLU A 162 13.99 12.20 -30.12
CA GLU A 162 15.42 12.22 -29.79
C GLU A 162 16.08 13.58 -30.06
N ALA A 163 15.65 14.27 -31.13
CA ALA A 163 16.13 15.60 -31.47
C ALA A 163 15.72 16.64 -30.40
N GLU A 164 14.45 16.63 -29.97
CA GLU A 164 13.98 17.54 -28.92
C GLU A 164 14.70 17.32 -27.59
N VAL A 165 15.01 16.06 -27.25
CA VAL A 165 15.73 15.71 -26.02
C VAL A 165 17.22 16.07 -26.11
N ALA A 166 17.82 16.02 -27.30
CA ALA A 166 19.23 16.38 -27.52
C ALA A 166 19.49 17.88 -27.46
N GLU A 167 18.51 18.69 -27.90
CA GLU A 167 18.59 20.16 -27.93
C GLU A 167 18.22 20.84 -26.60
N LEU A 168 17.93 20.08 -25.54
CA LEU A 168 17.62 20.65 -24.23
C LEU A 168 18.81 21.39 -23.64
N ASP A 169 18.60 22.66 -23.30
CA ASP A 169 19.55 23.43 -22.50
C ASP A 169 19.66 22.90 -21.06
N GLU A 170 20.77 23.23 -20.42
CA GLU A 170 21.08 22.80 -19.07
C GLU A 170 20.05 23.32 -18.05
N GLU A 171 19.54 24.53 -18.24
CA GLU A 171 18.54 25.15 -17.36
C GLU A 171 17.22 24.36 -17.36
N THR A 172 16.72 23.99 -18.54
CA THR A 172 15.50 23.19 -18.69
C THR A 172 15.70 21.80 -18.09
N LEU A 173 16.89 21.22 -18.26
CA LEU A 173 17.20 19.93 -17.68
C LEU A 173 17.20 19.97 -16.15
N LEU A 174 17.82 20.99 -15.56
CA LEU A 174 17.85 21.20 -14.12
C LEU A 174 16.43 21.40 -13.56
N ARG A 175 15.58 22.17 -14.26
CA ARG A 175 14.16 22.32 -13.89
C ARG A 175 13.43 20.97 -13.85
N HIS A 176 13.69 20.12 -14.83
CA HIS A 176 13.15 18.76 -14.86
C HIS A 176 13.70 17.88 -13.73
N ALA A 177 14.98 18.04 -13.38
CA ALA A 177 15.64 17.30 -12.32
C ALA A 177 15.14 17.70 -10.93
N THR A 178 14.76 18.97 -10.70
CA THR A 178 14.25 19.46 -9.42
C THR A 178 13.11 18.58 -8.86
N GLY A 179 12.21 18.10 -9.73
CA GLY A 179 11.14 17.19 -9.32
C GLY A 179 11.64 15.87 -8.69
N PHE A 180 12.82 15.38 -9.07
CA PHE A 180 13.44 14.20 -8.44
C PHE A 180 14.00 14.48 -7.05
N PHE A 181 14.18 15.74 -6.66
CA PHE A 181 14.70 16.10 -5.34
C PHE A 181 13.62 16.66 -4.43
N ALA A 182 12.62 17.34 -4.99
CA ALA A 182 11.59 18.06 -4.26
C ALA A 182 10.14 17.55 -4.51
N GLY A 183 9.94 16.56 -5.38
CA GLY A 183 8.61 16.04 -5.72
C GLY A 183 7.89 15.32 -4.57
N GLY A 184 6.57 15.25 -4.69
CA GLY A 184 5.64 14.72 -3.69
C GLY A 184 5.12 13.31 -3.96
N HIS A 185 5.61 12.63 -5.00
CA HIS A 185 5.26 11.25 -5.31
C HIS A 185 6.48 10.34 -5.18
N ASP A 186 6.47 9.46 -4.17
CA ASP A 186 7.56 8.54 -3.85
C ASP A 186 7.17 7.08 -4.05
N LEU A 187 8.18 6.26 -4.33
CA LEU A 187 8.13 4.82 -4.34
C LEU A 187 8.98 4.26 -3.19
N ILE A 188 8.49 3.24 -2.50
CA ILE A 188 9.31 2.44 -1.57
C ILE A 188 9.47 1.05 -2.16
N ILE A 189 10.66 0.75 -2.65
CA ILE A 189 10.99 -0.42 -3.46
C ILE A 189 11.70 -1.47 -2.58
N GLY A 190 11.22 -2.71 -2.59
CA GLY A 190 11.90 -3.83 -1.93
C GLY A 190 13.11 -4.34 -2.73
N ARG A 191 14.09 -4.95 -2.05
CA ARG A 191 15.33 -5.43 -2.70
C ARG A 191 15.09 -6.47 -3.79
N ARG A 192 14.26 -7.47 -3.48
CA ARG A 192 14.13 -8.70 -4.26
C ARG A 192 13.06 -8.59 -5.33
N HIS A 193 13.39 -9.04 -6.54
CA HIS A 193 12.41 -9.28 -7.61
C HIS A 193 11.80 -10.67 -7.49
N TYR A 194 12.66 -11.68 -7.32
CA TYR A 194 12.29 -13.06 -7.06
C TYR A 194 12.65 -13.45 -5.64
N THR A 195 11.96 -14.44 -5.06
CA THR A 195 12.33 -14.98 -3.75
C THR A 195 13.76 -15.54 -3.77
N ASP A 196 14.43 -15.62 -2.62
CA ASP A 196 15.81 -16.14 -2.54
C ASP A 196 15.92 -17.61 -2.99
N GLN A 197 14.82 -18.37 -2.92
CA GLN A 197 14.72 -19.78 -3.35
C GLN A 197 14.05 -19.95 -4.73
N ALA A 198 13.81 -18.86 -5.46
CA ALA A 198 13.21 -18.93 -6.78
C ALA A 198 14.13 -19.66 -7.78
N GLU A 199 13.54 -20.62 -8.49
CA GLU A 199 14.11 -21.36 -9.63
C GLU A 199 13.49 -20.86 -10.95
N THR A 200 12.23 -20.42 -10.93
CA THR A 200 11.50 -19.95 -12.11
C THR A 200 11.01 -18.52 -11.96
N THR A 201 10.75 -17.87 -13.09
CA THR A 201 10.27 -16.48 -13.18
C THR A 201 8.89 -16.25 -12.57
N SER A 202 8.15 -17.31 -12.20
CA SER A 202 6.87 -17.18 -11.50
C SER A 202 7.00 -16.96 -9.98
N GLN A 203 8.18 -17.22 -9.40
CA GLN A 203 8.40 -17.18 -7.95
C GLN A 203 8.83 -15.77 -7.47
N LEU A 204 7.97 -14.79 -7.75
CA LEU A 204 8.17 -13.38 -7.41
C LEU A 204 8.25 -13.13 -5.90
N ALA A 205 9.09 -12.18 -5.49
CA ALA A 205 9.13 -11.68 -4.13
C ALA A 205 8.03 -10.63 -3.93
N SER A 206 7.01 -11.00 -3.16
CA SER A 206 5.88 -10.13 -2.77
C SER A 206 5.94 -9.73 -1.30
N SER A 207 5.02 -8.86 -0.87
CA SER A 207 4.89 -8.46 0.55
C SER A 207 4.73 -9.67 1.49
N GLY A 208 4.05 -10.73 1.05
CA GLY A 208 3.83 -11.97 1.82
C GLY A 208 5.01 -12.94 1.81
N THR A 209 6.08 -12.62 1.07
CA THR A 209 7.33 -13.43 1.03
C THR A 209 8.48 -12.79 1.79
N LEU A 210 8.28 -11.58 2.33
CA LEU A 210 9.21 -10.97 3.27
C LEU A 210 9.23 -11.79 4.57
N THR A 211 10.29 -11.67 5.36
CA THR A 211 10.22 -12.12 6.75
C THR A 211 9.35 -11.16 7.58
N PRO A 212 8.82 -11.57 8.74
CA PRO A 212 8.12 -10.66 9.64
C PRO A 212 8.92 -9.40 10.00
N ASP A 213 10.24 -9.52 10.18
CA ASP A 213 11.11 -8.39 10.53
C ASP A 213 11.37 -7.46 9.33
N GLU A 214 11.54 -8.01 8.12
CA GLU A 214 11.63 -7.22 6.89
C GLU A 214 10.32 -6.47 6.63
N HIS A 215 9.18 -7.11 6.81
CA HIS A 215 7.87 -6.48 6.64
C HIS A 215 7.63 -5.37 7.69
N ALA A 216 8.10 -5.57 8.94
CA ALA A 216 8.03 -4.55 9.98
C ALA A 216 8.88 -3.33 9.63
N ALA A 217 10.10 -3.53 9.12
CA ALA A 217 10.94 -2.46 8.62
C ALA A 217 10.29 -1.71 7.45
N TYR A 218 9.72 -2.45 6.48
CA TYR A 218 9.02 -1.89 5.33
C TYR A 218 7.80 -1.04 5.73
N THR A 219 6.99 -1.54 6.65
CA THR A 219 5.80 -0.86 7.19
C THR A 219 6.19 0.43 7.92
N ARG A 220 7.22 0.36 8.78
CA ARG A 220 7.70 1.53 9.52
C ARG A 220 8.32 2.59 8.61
N PHE A 221 9.07 2.16 7.61
CA PHE A 221 9.65 3.05 6.60
C PHE A 221 8.57 3.75 5.78
N THR A 222 7.49 3.03 5.45
CA THR A 222 6.30 3.60 4.81
C THR A 222 5.65 4.66 5.68
N ALA A 223 5.37 4.34 6.96
CA ALA A 223 4.76 5.27 7.89
C ALA A 223 5.56 6.58 8.03
N ARG A 224 6.88 6.48 8.24
CA ARG A 224 7.76 7.66 8.31
C ARG A 224 7.76 8.46 7.01
N SER A 225 7.88 7.79 5.86
CA SER A 225 7.87 8.45 4.56
C SER A 225 6.56 9.18 4.27
N MET A 226 5.42 8.66 4.77
CA MET A 226 4.14 9.37 4.71
C MET A 226 4.19 10.67 5.50
N ARG A 227 4.81 10.67 6.68
CA ARG A 227 4.94 11.90 7.49
C ARG A 227 5.76 12.94 6.77
N ASP A 228 6.90 12.56 6.22
CA ASP A 228 7.80 13.47 5.51
C ASP A 228 7.09 14.16 4.33
N LEU A 229 6.21 13.44 3.62
CA LEU A 229 5.45 13.99 2.50
C LEU A 229 4.41 15.04 2.93
N TYR A 230 3.92 15.01 4.17
CA TYR A 230 3.07 16.10 4.67
C TYR A 230 3.85 17.39 4.90
N ASP A 231 5.17 17.32 5.04
CA ASP A 231 6.01 18.49 5.26
C ASP A 231 6.52 19.08 3.92
N LEU A 232 6.09 18.52 2.77
CA LEU A 232 6.33 19.08 1.43
C LEU A 232 5.77 20.50 1.30
N SER A 233 4.54 20.73 1.78
CA SER A 233 3.85 22.01 1.68
C SER A 233 2.71 22.07 2.71
N PRO A 234 2.40 23.25 3.29
CA PRO A 234 1.23 23.41 4.15
C PRO A 234 -0.10 23.14 3.41
N HIS A 235 -0.09 23.12 2.08
CA HIS A 235 -1.26 22.83 1.25
C HIS A 235 -1.55 21.32 1.12
N VAL A 236 -0.63 20.44 1.53
CA VAL A 236 -0.87 18.99 1.52
C VAL A 236 -2.00 18.64 2.50
N ARG A 237 -3.14 18.19 1.96
CA ARG A 237 -4.29 17.76 2.76
C ARG A 237 -4.27 16.29 3.09
N TYR A 238 -3.71 15.47 2.21
CA TYR A 238 -3.65 14.03 2.40
C TYR A 238 -2.40 13.42 1.74
N VAL A 239 -1.90 12.32 2.30
CA VAL A 239 -0.83 11.53 1.69
C VAL A 239 -1.36 10.12 1.46
N ALA A 240 -1.62 9.76 0.20
CA ALA A 240 -2.12 8.43 -0.13
C ALA A 240 -0.96 7.43 -0.16
N ALA A 241 -1.02 6.36 0.63
CA ALA A 241 -0.07 5.25 0.58
C ALA A 241 -0.76 3.96 0.11
N PHE A 242 -0.20 3.33 -0.92
CA PHE A 242 -0.78 2.13 -1.52
C PHE A 242 0.26 1.23 -2.19
N GLN A 243 -0.11 -0.02 -2.47
CA GLN A 243 0.66 -0.96 -3.28
C GLN A 243 -0.27 -1.62 -4.30
N ASN A 244 0.15 -1.63 -5.56
CA ASN A 244 -0.51 -2.41 -6.61
C ASN A 244 0.36 -3.62 -6.90
N TRP A 245 -0.19 -4.82 -6.75
CA TRP A 245 0.52 -6.07 -6.98
C TRP A 245 -0.11 -6.84 -8.16
N LEU A 246 0.72 -7.11 -9.17
CA LEU A 246 0.36 -7.69 -10.46
C LEU A 246 -0.52 -6.81 -11.36
N LYS A 247 -0.43 -7.07 -12.68
CA LYS A 247 -1.14 -6.33 -13.74
C LYS A 247 -2.65 -6.15 -13.50
N PRO A 248 -3.45 -7.14 -13.04
CA PRO A 248 -4.89 -6.94 -12.81
C PRO A 248 -5.21 -5.90 -11.71
N ALA A 249 -4.27 -5.65 -10.81
CA ALA A 249 -4.38 -4.61 -9.78
C ALA A 249 -3.84 -3.26 -10.21
N GLY A 250 -3.28 -3.15 -11.43
CA GLY A 250 -2.71 -1.92 -11.98
C GLY A 250 -1.22 -1.75 -11.69
N ALA A 251 -0.48 -2.82 -11.39
CA ALA A 251 0.97 -2.75 -11.30
C ALA A 251 1.59 -2.61 -12.70
N SER A 252 2.57 -1.71 -12.84
CA SER A 252 3.40 -1.59 -14.05
C SER A 252 4.64 -2.48 -14.01
N PHE A 253 5.15 -2.76 -12.81
CA PHE A 253 6.26 -3.67 -12.55
C PHE A 253 5.82 -4.74 -11.55
N ASP A 254 6.13 -6.00 -11.85
CA ASP A 254 5.93 -7.13 -10.93
C ASP A 254 7.09 -7.25 -9.93
N HIS A 255 7.53 -6.09 -9.40
CA HIS A 255 8.58 -5.96 -8.39
C HIS A 255 7.98 -5.24 -7.17
N LEU A 256 8.20 -5.75 -5.96
CA LEU A 256 7.54 -5.21 -4.76
C LEU A 256 7.85 -3.73 -4.54
N HIS A 257 6.81 -2.89 -4.60
CA HIS A 257 6.92 -1.48 -4.25
C HIS A 257 5.60 -0.89 -3.73
N LYS A 258 5.69 0.07 -2.81
CA LYS A 258 4.61 0.96 -2.40
C LYS A 258 4.76 2.31 -3.09
N GLN A 259 3.65 2.99 -3.30
CA GLN A 259 3.58 4.36 -3.79
C GLN A 259 3.01 5.26 -2.68
N LEU A 260 3.58 6.44 -2.53
CA LEU A 260 3.15 7.45 -1.59
C LEU A 260 3.00 8.78 -2.32
N VAL A 261 1.82 9.40 -2.24
CA VAL A 261 1.48 10.58 -3.03
C VAL A 261 0.94 11.67 -2.12
N ALA A 262 1.63 12.80 -2.04
CA ALA A 262 1.08 14.02 -1.46
C ALA A 262 0.00 14.60 -2.38
N ILE A 263 -1.15 14.94 -1.81
CA ILE A 263 -2.28 15.56 -2.51
C ILE A 263 -2.85 16.73 -1.69
N ASP A 264 -3.32 17.76 -2.37
CA ASP A 264 -3.91 18.97 -1.80
C ASP A 264 -5.45 18.88 -1.65
N GLU A 265 -6.02 17.71 -1.90
CA GLU A 265 -7.44 17.39 -1.74
C GLU A 265 -7.67 16.27 -0.71
N TYR A 266 -8.91 16.19 -0.20
CA TYR A 266 -9.35 15.01 0.54
C TYR A 266 -9.93 13.97 -0.41
N PRO A 267 -9.55 12.69 -0.29
CA PRO A 267 -10.18 11.63 -1.08
C PRO A 267 -11.70 11.56 -0.83
N VAL A 268 -12.47 11.26 -1.88
CA VAL A 268 -13.94 11.10 -1.78
C VAL A 268 -14.34 10.08 -0.69
N ALA A 269 -13.59 8.99 -0.56
CA ALA A 269 -13.82 7.99 0.49
C ALA A 269 -13.61 8.55 1.90
N THR A 270 -12.63 9.44 2.08
CA THR A 270 -12.35 10.13 3.35
C THR A 270 -13.47 11.10 3.71
N ILE A 271 -13.98 11.84 2.73
CA ILE A 271 -15.13 12.75 2.93
C ILE A 271 -16.37 11.94 3.35
N ALA A 272 -16.71 10.88 2.61
CA ALA A 272 -17.84 10.02 2.93
C ALA A 272 -17.73 9.37 4.33
N GLU A 273 -16.51 8.98 4.71
CA GLU A 273 -16.23 8.46 6.06
C GLU A 273 -16.41 9.52 7.13
N LEU A 274 -15.95 10.75 6.90
CA LEU A 274 -16.14 11.85 7.84
C LEU A 274 -17.61 12.21 8.05
N ASP A 275 -18.37 12.27 6.95
CA ASP A 275 -19.82 12.53 7.01
C ASP A 275 -20.53 11.43 7.81
N ARG A 276 -20.20 10.16 7.58
CA ARG A 276 -20.81 9.06 8.34
C ARG A 276 -20.37 8.99 9.79
N LEU A 277 -19.11 9.32 10.10
CA LEU A 277 -18.64 9.42 11.48
C LEU A 277 -19.26 10.61 12.23
N TYR A 278 -19.82 11.59 11.51
CA TYR A 278 -20.61 12.65 12.12
C TYR A 278 -21.94 12.11 12.66
N ASP A 279 -22.67 11.34 11.84
CA ASP A 279 -23.98 10.79 12.20
C ASP A 279 -23.88 9.52 13.07
N HIS A 280 -22.81 8.74 12.89
CA HIS A 280 -22.57 7.43 13.53
C HIS A 280 -21.14 7.35 14.09
N PRO A 281 -20.85 8.03 15.22
CA PRO A 281 -19.51 8.12 15.78
C PRO A 281 -18.95 6.77 16.25
N ASP A 282 -19.81 5.77 16.50
CA ASP A 282 -19.46 4.40 16.93
C ASP A 282 -19.33 3.41 15.75
N SER A 283 -19.18 3.91 14.53
CA SER A 283 -19.11 3.08 13.32
C SER A 283 -17.99 2.04 13.36
N TYR A 284 -16.83 2.34 13.93
CA TYR A 284 -15.73 1.38 14.01
C TYR A 284 -16.05 0.23 14.98
N GLU A 285 -16.61 0.55 16.14
CA GLU A 285 -17.11 -0.38 17.15
C GLU A 285 -18.21 -1.28 16.56
N ALA A 286 -19.14 -0.69 15.81
CA ALA A 286 -20.22 -1.40 15.14
C ALA A 286 -19.67 -2.39 14.09
N ILE A 287 -18.66 -2.00 13.30
CA ILE A 287 -18.01 -2.89 12.32
C ILE A 287 -17.29 -4.04 13.04
N LEU A 288 -16.49 -3.75 14.08
CA LEU A 288 -15.78 -4.80 14.81
C LEU A 288 -16.76 -5.79 15.46
N LYS A 289 -17.84 -5.28 16.06
CA LYS A 289 -18.93 -6.10 16.62
C LYS A 289 -19.59 -6.97 15.55
N LEU A 290 -19.88 -6.41 14.38
CA LEU A 290 -20.44 -7.16 13.25
C LEU A 290 -19.48 -8.31 12.86
N CYS A 291 -18.20 -8.01 12.64
CA CYS A 291 -17.22 -9.01 12.24
C CYS A 291 -17.05 -10.11 13.30
N ALA A 292 -16.96 -9.75 14.58
CA ALA A 292 -16.86 -10.71 15.68
C ALA A 292 -18.10 -11.63 15.76
N THR A 293 -19.30 -11.04 15.76
CA THR A 293 -20.56 -11.80 15.89
C THR A 293 -20.90 -12.65 14.67
N ARG A 294 -20.40 -12.29 13.48
CA ARG A 294 -20.59 -13.06 12.24
C ARG A 294 -19.46 -14.04 11.95
N GLY A 295 -18.49 -14.16 12.86
CA GLY A 295 -17.35 -15.07 12.74
C GLY A 295 -16.46 -14.71 11.56
N LEU A 296 -16.18 -13.42 11.35
CA LEU A 296 -15.39 -12.86 10.23
C LEU A 296 -14.00 -12.35 10.67
N LEU A 297 -13.58 -12.66 11.89
CA LEU A 297 -12.22 -12.40 12.36
C LEU A 297 -11.27 -13.43 11.76
N LEU A 298 -10.10 -12.98 11.30
CA LEU A 298 -9.10 -13.82 10.65
C LEU A 298 -7.92 -14.09 11.57
N ALA A 299 -7.36 -13.03 12.15
CA ALA A 299 -6.25 -13.14 13.09
C ALA A 299 -6.21 -11.94 14.04
N GLN A 300 -5.54 -12.10 15.17
CA GLN A 300 -5.37 -11.09 16.19
C GLN A 300 -4.05 -11.27 16.93
N ASN A 301 -3.36 -10.17 17.21
CA ASN A 301 -2.34 -10.09 18.26
C ASN A 301 -2.73 -9.00 19.27
N ASP A 302 -1.87 -8.67 20.21
CA ASP A 302 -2.24 -7.75 21.29
C ASP A 302 -2.37 -6.29 20.83
N ALA A 303 -1.86 -5.96 19.64
CA ALA A 303 -1.84 -4.60 19.11
C ALA A 303 -2.82 -4.38 17.96
N ALA A 304 -3.26 -5.42 17.26
CA ALA A 304 -4.04 -5.30 16.03
C ALA A 304 -5.00 -6.49 15.81
N VAL A 305 -5.94 -6.30 14.90
CA VAL A 305 -6.88 -7.32 14.41
C VAL A 305 -6.97 -7.31 12.89
N ALA A 306 -7.00 -8.50 12.29
CA ALA A 306 -7.29 -8.74 10.89
C ALA A 306 -8.68 -9.38 10.76
N MET A 307 -9.53 -8.80 9.92
CA MET A 307 -10.91 -9.25 9.71
C MET A 307 -11.34 -9.08 8.26
N VAL A 308 -12.38 -9.80 7.85
CA VAL A 308 -12.95 -9.61 6.52
C VAL A 308 -13.61 -8.23 6.43
N GLY A 309 -13.27 -7.47 5.39
CA GLY A 309 -13.88 -6.18 5.12
C GLY A 309 -15.26 -6.33 4.48
N VAL A 310 -16.28 -5.71 5.08
CA VAL A 310 -17.66 -5.74 4.60
C VAL A 310 -17.98 -4.53 3.72
N GLY A 311 -18.67 -4.75 2.60
CA GLY A 311 -19.16 -3.68 1.74
C GLY A 311 -18.09 -2.99 0.89
N HIS A 312 -16.96 -3.64 0.64
CA HIS A 312 -15.94 -3.12 -0.29
C HIS A 312 -16.17 -3.62 -1.71
N ARG A 313 -15.91 -2.74 -2.69
CA ARG A 313 -16.01 -2.99 -4.14
C ARG A 313 -15.34 -4.29 -4.61
N TYR A 314 -14.32 -4.76 -3.88
CA TYR A 314 -13.62 -6.02 -4.13
C TYR A 314 -13.60 -6.83 -2.83
N PRO A 315 -13.45 -8.17 -2.89
CA PRO A 315 -13.15 -8.98 -1.72
C PRO A 315 -11.97 -8.38 -0.96
N THR A 316 -12.15 -8.10 0.34
CA THR A 316 -11.21 -7.27 1.11
C THR A 316 -10.95 -7.88 2.47
N ILE A 317 -9.71 -7.78 2.92
CA ILE A 317 -9.29 -8.03 4.30
C ILE A 317 -8.82 -6.70 4.89
N ALA A 318 -9.28 -6.38 6.09
CA ALA A 318 -8.94 -5.16 6.81
C ALA A 318 -8.06 -5.49 8.02
N VAL A 319 -6.95 -4.75 8.18
CA VAL A 319 -6.06 -4.84 9.34
C VAL A 319 -6.12 -3.52 10.10
N TRP A 320 -6.55 -3.59 11.36
CA TRP A 320 -6.79 -2.43 12.23
C TRP A 320 -5.90 -2.50 13.47
N PRO A 321 -5.24 -1.41 13.88
CA PRO A 321 -4.69 -1.27 15.22
C PRO A 321 -5.83 -1.24 16.25
N LEU A 322 -5.61 -1.91 17.37
CA LEU A 322 -6.43 -1.80 18.59
C LEU A 322 -6.00 -0.58 19.41
N GLY A 323 -6.79 -0.22 20.42
CA GLY A 323 -6.58 0.96 21.24
C GLY A 323 -7.06 2.25 20.57
N ASP A 324 -6.54 3.40 21.01
CA ASP A 324 -6.99 4.71 20.53
C ASP A 324 -6.66 4.96 19.05
N PRO A 325 -7.50 5.76 18.34
CA PRO A 325 -7.19 6.21 16.99
C PRO A 325 -5.85 6.94 16.93
N VAL A 326 -4.93 6.40 16.13
CA VAL A 326 -3.59 6.96 15.92
C VAL A 326 -3.25 6.91 14.43
N ASN A 327 -2.42 7.87 13.97
CA ASN A 327 -1.89 7.87 12.62
C ASN A 327 -0.64 6.97 12.53
N PRO A 328 -0.33 6.40 11.35
CA PRO A 328 0.74 5.40 11.23
C PRO A 328 2.11 5.90 11.67
N TRP A 329 2.43 7.18 11.48
CA TRP A 329 3.71 7.78 11.89
C TRP A 329 3.75 8.26 13.35
N ASP A 330 2.59 8.40 14.01
CA ASP A 330 2.49 8.77 15.42
C ASP A 330 2.35 7.52 16.31
N ALA A 331 2.14 6.35 15.70
CA ALA A 331 1.95 5.07 16.39
C ALA A 331 3.25 4.57 17.05
N PRO A 332 3.18 4.03 18.29
CA PRO A 332 4.34 3.40 18.90
C PRO A 332 4.89 2.24 18.07
N ASP A 333 6.20 2.01 18.16
CA ASP A 333 6.90 0.96 17.41
C ASP A 333 6.27 -0.44 17.59
N ALA A 334 5.82 -0.76 18.80
CA ALA A 334 5.15 -2.03 19.11
C ALA A 334 3.79 -2.16 18.39
N LEU A 335 3.05 -1.05 18.25
CA LEU A 335 1.77 -1.03 17.54
C LEU A 335 1.99 -1.19 16.03
N VAL A 336 2.97 -0.47 15.47
CA VAL A 336 3.37 -0.62 14.06
C VAL A 336 3.84 -2.05 13.77
N ARG A 337 4.61 -2.65 14.69
CA ARG A 337 5.02 -4.07 14.60
C ARG A 337 3.82 -5.00 14.56
N GLY A 338 2.88 -4.87 15.48
CA GLY A 338 1.71 -5.74 15.53
C GLY A 338 0.79 -5.60 14.30
N VAL A 339 0.61 -4.38 13.78
CA VAL A 339 -0.11 -4.17 12.50
C VAL A 339 0.65 -4.83 11.34
N SER A 340 1.98 -4.66 11.28
CA SER A 340 2.83 -5.28 10.27
C SER A 340 2.74 -6.81 10.30
N ASP A 341 2.80 -7.43 11.48
CA ASP A 341 2.76 -8.89 11.62
C ASP A 341 1.46 -9.48 11.05
N LEU A 342 0.32 -8.82 11.30
CA LEU A 342 -0.97 -9.25 10.73
C LEU A 342 -1.07 -8.96 9.24
N LEU A 343 -0.59 -7.80 8.77
CA LEU A 343 -0.60 -7.45 7.35
C LEU A 343 0.29 -8.41 6.55
N HIS A 344 1.47 -8.75 7.06
CA HIS A 344 2.36 -9.77 6.51
C HIS A 344 1.65 -11.12 6.42
N ALA A 345 1.04 -11.58 7.52
CA ALA A 345 0.36 -12.87 7.54
C ALA A 345 -0.81 -12.95 6.55
N VAL A 346 -1.56 -11.85 6.41
CA VAL A 346 -2.67 -11.76 5.45
C VAL A 346 -2.16 -11.77 3.99
N HIS A 347 -1.05 -11.11 3.69
CA HIS A 347 -0.40 -11.20 2.37
C HIS A 347 0.13 -12.61 2.09
N ALA A 348 0.81 -13.22 3.06
CA ALA A 348 1.34 -14.58 2.94
C ALA A 348 0.22 -15.62 2.72
N ALA A 349 -0.90 -15.48 3.44
CA ALA A 349 -2.08 -16.34 3.26
C ALA A 349 -2.83 -16.08 1.95
N THR A 350 -2.76 -14.86 1.42
CA THR A 350 -3.32 -14.49 0.11
C THR A 350 -2.53 -15.12 -1.02
N GLY A 351 -1.20 -15.14 -0.93
CA GLY A 351 -0.30 -15.69 -1.96
C GLY A 351 0.18 -14.63 -2.95
N ALA A 352 1.40 -14.81 -3.45
CA ALA A 352 2.05 -13.89 -4.40
C ALA A 352 1.43 -13.92 -5.80
N ASP A 353 0.63 -14.92 -6.11
CA ASP A 353 -0.05 -15.15 -7.39
C ASP A 353 -1.44 -14.49 -7.48
N VAL A 354 -1.92 -13.88 -6.38
CA VAL A 354 -3.18 -13.16 -6.34
C VAL A 354 -2.92 -11.66 -6.51
N ALA A 355 -3.51 -11.07 -7.54
CA ALA A 355 -3.41 -9.63 -7.77
C ALA A 355 -4.12 -8.86 -6.65
N THR A 356 -3.42 -7.90 -6.03
CA THR A 356 -3.97 -7.15 -4.88
C THR A 356 -3.70 -5.66 -4.93
N ASN A 357 -4.62 -4.89 -4.35
CA ASN A 357 -4.34 -3.51 -3.92
C ASN A 357 -4.24 -3.49 -2.39
N GLU A 358 -3.13 -3.01 -1.85
CA GLU A 358 -3.01 -2.63 -0.45
C GLU A 358 -3.22 -1.12 -0.34
N GLU A 359 -4.13 -0.68 0.51
CA GLU A 359 -4.50 0.74 0.63
C GLU A 359 -4.51 1.17 2.09
N TRP A 360 -3.80 2.25 2.41
CA TRP A 360 -3.72 2.80 3.77
C TRP A 360 -4.69 3.96 3.92
N TYR A 361 -5.47 3.91 5.00
CA TYR A 361 -6.38 4.96 5.40
C TYR A 361 -5.96 5.44 6.77
N HIS A 362 -6.00 6.75 6.98
CA HIS A 362 -5.61 7.40 8.23
C HIS A 362 -6.30 8.76 8.34
N ARG A 363 -6.17 9.40 9.49
CA ARG A 363 -6.78 10.72 9.73
C ARG A 363 -5.95 11.80 9.02
N PRO A 364 -6.55 12.61 8.13
CA PRO A 364 -5.86 13.79 7.61
C PRO A 364 -5.42 14.74 8.74
N ARG A 365 -4.25 15.38 8.63
CA ARG A 365 -3.67 16.20 9.73
C ARG A 365 -4.58 17.35 10.18
N SER A 366 -5.31 17.94 9.25
CA SER A 366 -6.26 19.04 9.45
C SER A 366 -7.62 18.61 10.01
N VAL A 367 -7.84 17.31 10.23
CA VAL A 367 -9.11 16.75 10.69
C VAL A 367 -9.03 16.38 12.18
N HIS A 368 -9.96 16.91 12.98
CA HIS A 368 -10.03 16.65 14.42
C HIS A 368 -10.94 15.47 14.80
N ARG A 369 -11.84 15.05 13.89
CA ARG A 369 -12.70 13.87 14.11
C ARG A 369 -11.81 12.61 14.25
N PRO A 370 -12.04 11.75 15.25
CA PRO A 370 -11.31 10.49 15.36
C PRO A 370 -11.55 9.62 14.12
N MET A 371 -10.49 9.40 13.36
CA MET A 371 -10.43 8.42 12.27
C MET A 371 -9.30 7.45 12.56
N ARG A 372 -9.54 6.17 12.35
CA ARG A 372 -8.59 5.11 12.68
C ARG A 372 -7.69 4.79 11.48
N TRP A 373 -6.38 4.70 11.73
CA TRP A 373 -5.46 4.09 10.77
C TRP A 373 -5.90 2.66 10.46
N ARG A 374 -6.00 2.29 9.19
CA ARG A 374 -6.25 0.91 8.77
C ARG A 374 -5.57 0.62 7.45
N VAL A 375 -5.30 -0.65 7.20
CA VAL A 375 -4.83 -1.14 5.90
C VAL A 375 -5.86 -2.09 5.32
N LEU A 376 -6.25 -1.85 4.07
CA LEU A 376 -7.17 -2.72 3.32
C LEU A 376 -6.39 -3.47 2.24
N LEU A 377 -6.42 -4.81 2.29
CA LEU A 377 -5.93 -5.67 1.23
C LEU A 377 -7.09 -6.14 0.37
N LYS A 378 -7.18 -5.64 -0.86
CA LYS A 378 -8.27 -5.91 -1.81
C LYS A 378 -7.81 -6.88 -2.89
N TRP A 379 -8.54 -7.97 -3.09
CA TRP A 379 -8.24 -8.95 -4.14
C TRP A 379 -8.86 -8.54 -5.48
N ARG A 380 -8.00 -8.31 -6.48
CA ARG A 380 -8.39 -7.80 -7.81
C ARG A 380 -8.69 -8.94 -8.78
N ILE A 381 -9.72 -9.70 -8.42
CA ILE A 381 -10.14 -10.93 -9.10
C ILE A 381 -11.38 -10.76 -9.99
N SER A 382 -11.96 -9.56 -10.03
CA SER A 382 -13.14 -9.22 -10.84
C SER A 382 -12.92 -7.94 -11.65
N THR A 383 -13.46 -7.93 -12.86
CA THR A 383 -13.55 -6.75 -13.73
C THR A 383 -14.93 -6.15 -13.56
N LEU A 384 -15.02 -4.84 -13.28
CA LEU A 384 -16.32 -4.15 -13.26
C LEU A 384 -16.96 -4.14 -14.64
N ALA A 385 -18.29 -4.24 -14.70
CA ALA A 385 -19.08 -4.13 -15.91
C ALA A 385 -20.06 -2.94 -15.84
N GLY A 386 -20.94 -2.83 -16.83
CA GLY A 386 -21.87 -1.70 -16.97
C GLY A 386 -22.89 -1.57 -15.82
N PHE A 387 -23.23 -2.67 -15.15
CA PHE A 387 -24.16 -2.65 -14.01
C PHE A 387 -23.61 -1.83 -12.85
N GLU A 388 -22.37 -2.08 -12.47
CA GLU A 388 -21.69 -1.37 -11.37
C GLU A 388 -21.46 0.11 -11.70
N GLY A 389 -21.22 0.42 -12.98
CA GLY A 389 -21.05 1.79 -13.46
C GLY A 389 -22.31 2.65 -13.29
N GLY A 390 -23.47 2.12 -13.67
CA GLY A 390 -24.74 2.85 -13.63
C GLY A 390 -25.42 2.88 -12.26
N THR A 391 -25.30 1.81 -11.47
CA THR A 391 -26.01 1.69 -10.19
C THR A 391 -25.17 2.06 -8.97
N ARG A 392 -23.83 2.01 -9.10
CA ARG A 392 -22.88 2.05 -7.96
C ARG A 392 -23.07 0.92 -6.94
N ILE A 393 -23.83 -0.12 -7.29
CA ILE A 393 -23.90 -1.39 -6.56
C ILE A 393 -22.85 -2.31 -7.17
N TYR A 394 -21.89 -2.77 -6.37
CA TYR A 394 -20.79 -3.60 -6.85
C TYR A 394 -21.10 -5.10 -6.73
N LEU A 395 -20.59 -5.92 -7.64
CA LEU A 395 -20.75 -7.37 -7.60
C LEU A 395 -19.44 -8.05 -7.21
N ASN A 396 -19.48 -8.86 -6.15
CA ASN A 396 -18.36 -9.71 -5.74
C ASN A 396 -18.65 -11.18 -6.04
N THR A 397 -17.62 -11.91 -6.46
CA THR A 397 -17.67 -13.37 -6.66
C THR A 397 -17.54 -14.15 -5.36
N LEU A 398 -16.93 -13.53 -4.33
CA LEU A 398 -16.80 -14.08 -3.00
C LEU A 398 -17.64 -13.27 -2.00
N ASP A 399 -18.41 -13.98 -1.19
CA ASP A 399 -19.01 -13.39 0.00
C ASP A 399 -17.99 -13.32 1.16
N PRO A 400 -18.28 -12.59 2.25
CA PRO A 400 -17.33 -12.45 3.35
C PRO A 400 -16.90 -13.77 4.00
N TRP A 401 -17.80 -14.76 4.09
CA TRP A 401 -17.46 -16.07 4.68
C TRP A 401 -16.55 -16.88 3.76
N ALA A 402 -16.75 -16.79 2.45
CA ALA A 402 -15.88 -17.43 1.48
C ALA A 402 -14.44 -16.88 1.52
N ILE A 403 -14.24 -15.60 1.84
CA ILE A 403 -12.89 -15.03 2.08
C ILE A 403 -12.28 -15.69 3.32
N ARG A 404 -13.01 -15.68 4.44
CA ARG A 404 -12.56 -16.30 5.70
C ARG A 404 -12.17 -17.78 5.51
N ASP A 405 -13.04 -18.57 4.89
CA ASP A 405 -12.85 -20.01 4.74
C ASP A 405 -11.65 -20.35 3.85
N ARG A 406 -11.21 -19.42 2.99
CA ARG A 406 -9.99 -19.55 2.20
C ARG A 406 -8.73 -19.15 2.98
N VAL A 407 -8.83 -18.10 3.80
CA VAL A 407 -7.67 -17.51 4.49
C VAL A 407 -7.29 -18.28 5.76
N LEU A 408 -8.28 -18.70 6.57
CA LEU A 408 -8.02 -19.35 7.86
C LEU A 408 -7.17 -20.64 7.74
N PRO A 409 -7.41 -21.56 6.79
CA PRO A 409 -6.56 -22.75 6.64
C PRO A 409 -5.11 -22.38 6.30
N ARG A 410 -4.90 -21.37 5.46
CA ARG A 410 -3.57 -20.89 5.08
C ARG A 410 -2.83 -20.26 6.25
N LEU A 411 -3.51 -19.43 7.04
CA LEU A 411 -2.93 -18.83 8.24
C LEU A 411 -2.49 -19.89 9.26
N ASN A 412 -3.28 -20.94 9.47
CA ASN A 412 -2.90 -22.03 10.39
C ASN A 412 -1.63 -22.74 9.92
N LEU A 413 -1.55 -23.11 8.64
CA LEU A 413 -0.35 -23.74 8.06
C LEU A 413 0.89 -22.85 8.19
N LEU A 414 0.75 -21.54 7.92
CA LEU A 414 1.84 -20.58 8.03
C LEU A 414 2.29 -20.37 9.48
N ARG A 415 1.36 -20.40 10.44
CA ARG A 415 1.69 -20.33 11.87
C ARG A 415 2.42 -21.58 12.34
N GLU A 416 1.95 -22.75 11.93
CA GLU A 416 2.56 -24.05 12.27
C GLU A 416 3.99 -24.18 11.72
N SER A 417 4.26 -23.63 10.53
CA SER A 417 5.59 -23.62 9.93
C SER A 417 6.51 -22.51 10.45
N GLY A 418 6.01 -21.60 11.30
CA GLY A 418 6.75 -20.44 11.79
C GLY A 418 7.01 -19.36 10.72
N ALA A 419 6.32 -19.41 9.59
CA ALA A 419 6.47 -18.44 8.49
C ALA A 419 5.85 -17.06 8.82
N ILE A 420 4.92 -17.01 9.79
CA ILE A 420 4.30 -15.77 10.28
C ILE A 420 4.53 -15.63 11.79
N ALA A 421 4.42 -14.41 12.30
CA ALA A 421 4.55 -14.14 13.72
C ALA A 421 3.46 -14.87 14.55
N PRO A 422 3.69 -15.16 15.84
CA PRO A 422 2.68 -15.75 16.71
C PRO A 422 1.43 -14.87 16.82
N MET A 423 0.27 -15.46 16.58
CA MET A 423 -1.02 -14.77 16.64
C MET A 423 -2.17 -15.75 16.90
N ARG A 424 -3.28 -15.22 17.42
CA ARG A 424 -4.56 -15.92 17.55
C ARG A 424 -5.23 -15.93 16.18
N ILE A 425 -5.78 -17.08 15.76
CA ILE A 425 -6.40 -17.25 14.42
C ILE A 425 -7.87 -17.64 14.55
N GLY A 426 -8.73 -17.01 13.73
CA GLY A 426 -10.15 -17.34 13.62
C GLY A 426 -10.88 -17.31 14.97
N ALA A 427 -11.39 -18.46 15.41
CA ALA A 427 -12.14 -18.60 16.66
C ALA A 427 -11.30 -18.35 17.93
N GLU A 428 -9.97 -18.37 17.83
CA GLU A 428 -9.09 -18.02 18.95
C GLU A 428 -9.07 -16.51 19.24
N CYS A 429 -9.50 -15.68 18.28
CA CYS A 429 -9.55 -14.24 18.45
C CYS A 429 -10.57 -13.86 19.52
N LYS A 430 -10.14 -13.01 20.46
CA LYS A 430 -10.95 -12.45 21.54
C LYS A 430 -10.87 -10.94 21.44
N VAL A 431 -11.71 -10.38 20.58
CA VAL A 431 -11.89 -8.93 20.42
C VAL A 431 -13.31 -8.53 20.80
N SER A 432 -13.41 -7.34 21.32
CA SER A 432 -14.61 -6.67 21.76
C SER A 432 -14.55 -5.21 21.29
N PRO A 433 -15.70 -4.53 21.13
CA PRO A 433 -15.70 -3.11 20.79
C PRO A 433 -14.89 -2.24 21.77
N SER A 434 -14.82 -2.61 23.05
CA SER A 434 -13.99 -1.91 24.04
C SER A 434 -12.49 -1.97 23.74
N ASP A 435 -12.01 -2.93 22.95
CA ASP A 435 -10.61 -2.99 22.53
C ASP A 435 -10.25 -1.89 21.51
N LEU A 436 -11.25 -1.15 20.99
CA LEU A 436 -11.05 0.04 20.17
C LEU A 436 -11.11 1.35 20.98
N ALA A 437 -11.52 1.29 22.24
CA ALA A 437 -11.51 2.42 23.15
C ALA A 437 -10.27 2.30 24.06
N GLY A 438 -9.25 3.12 23.84
CA GLY A 438 -8.25 3.32 24.89
C GLY A 438 -8.91 4.07 26.04
N GLN A 439 -8.59 3.67 27.27
CA GLN A 439 -8.87 4.55 28.41
C GLN A 439 -8.13 5.85 28.14
N ILE A 440 -8.88 6.94 27.94
CA ILE A 440 -8.37 8.29 28.03
C ILE A 440 -7.83 8.42 29.46
N GLY A 441 -6.53 8.21 29.61
CA GLY A 441 -5.77 8.46 30.82
C GLY A 441 -5.14 9.83 30.75
#